data_AF-A0A015LGJ6-F1
#
_entry.id   AF-A0A015LGJ6-F1
#
_cell.length_a   1.000
_cell.length_b   1.000
_cell.length_c   1.000
_cell.angle_alpha   90.00
_cell.angle_beta   90.00
_cell.angle_gamma   90.00
#
_symmetry.space_group_name_H-M   'P 1'
#
loop_
_entity.id
_entity.type
_entity.pdbx_description
1 polymer ?
#
loop_
_entity_poly.entity_id
_entity_poly.type
_entity_poly.pdbx_seq_one_letter_code
_entity_poly.pdbx_strand_id
1 'polypeptide(L)'
;MASNVPIIIKSFFFILILLNIKSFPLAYHIRTVPLILETFKNRNNNNEDRDLFQATESTYSVLFDDLDTNRHMNNSSYNKVLDHARGHFFAASFANYMWNHKLS
;
A
#
# COMPACT_ATOMS: atom_id res chain seq x y z
N MET A 1 32.95 -23.56 -23.13
CA MET A 1 31.66 -23.08 -22.61
C MET A 1 31.95 -22.13 -21.46
N ALA A 2 31.62 -20.85 -21.57
CA ALA A 2 31.78 -19.92 -20.46
C ALA A 2 30.92 -20.40 -19.28
N SER A 3 31.47 -20.36 -18.06
CA SER A 3 30.73 -20.74 -16.86
C SER A 3 29.57 -19.77 -16.67
N ASN A 4 28.33 -20.25 -16.83
CA ASN A 4 27.11 -19.47 -16.60
C ASN A 4 26.82 -19.24 -15.09
N VAL A 5 27.68 -19.75 -14.20
CA VAL A 5 27.53 -19.65 -12.75
C VAL A 5 27.33 -18.20 -12.26
N PRO A 6 28.06 -17.17 -12.73
CA PRO A 6 27.84 -15.79 -12.30
C PRO A 6 26.46 -15.26 -12.68
N ILE A 7 25.93 -15.69 -13.83
CA ILE A 7 24.58 -15.30 -14.30
C ILE A 7 23.53 -15.94 -13.41
N ILE A 8 23.66 -17.25 -13.13
CA ILE A 8 22.74 -18.00 -12.28
C ILE A 8 22.67 -17.38 -10.87
N ILE A 9 23.82 -17.06 -10.28
CA ILE A 9 23.89 -16.44 -8.94
C ILE A 9 23.19 -15.08 -8.96
N LYS A 10 23.47 -14.23 -9.96
CA LYS A 10 22.80 -12.92 -10.10
C LYS A 10 21.29 -13.07 -10.24
N SER A 11 20.83 -13.99 -11.09
CA SER A 11 19.42 -14.27 -11.28
C SER A 11 18.76 -14.77 -10.00
N PHE A 12 19.42 -15.63 -9.23
CA PHE A 12 18.93 -16.11 -7.95
C PHE A 12 18.74 -14.97 -6.94
N PHE A 13 19.74 -14.12 -6.76
CA PHE A 13 19.61 -12.94 -5.90
C PHE A 13 18.52 -11.98 -6.37
N PHE A 14 18.39 -11.78 -7.69
CA PHE A 14 17.34 -10.95 -8.26
C PHE A 14 15.94 -11.50 -7.94
N ILE A 15 15.75 -12.82 -8.07
CA ILE A 15 14.49 -13.48 -7.71
C ILE A 15 14.19 -13.33 -6.22
N LEU A 16 15.19 -13.49 -5.34
CA LEU A 16 15.00 -13.29 -3.91
C LEU A 16 14.54 -11.88 -3.54
N ILE A 17 15.07 -10.86 -4.23
CA ILE A 17 14.64 -9.47 -4.06
C ILE A 17 13.19 -9.31 -4.52
N LEU A 18 12.84 -9.83 -5.69
CA LEU A 18 11.46 -9.77 -6.20
C LEU A 18 10.47 -10.48 -5.27
N LEU A 19 10.86 -11.63 -4.70
CA LEU A 19 10.05 -12.39 -3.76
C LEU A 19 9.90 -11.70 -2.40
N ASN A 20 10.71 -10.69 -2.06
CA ASN A 20 10.62 -9.95 -0.80
C ASN A 20 10.31 -8.46 -1.02
N ILE A 21 9.74 -8.12 -2.18
CA ILE A 21 9.67 -6.72 -2.61
C ILE A 21 8.79 -5.85 -1.69
N LYS A 22 7.80 -6.40 -0.97
CA LYS A 22 7.02 -5.61 0.00
C LYS A 22 7.68 -5.51 1.37
N SER A 23 8.66 -6.34 1.67
CA SER A 23 9.40 -6.29 2.93
C SER A 23 10.36 -5.10 3.00
N PHE A 24 10.62 -4.42 1.87
CA PHE A 24 11.39 -3.20 1.86
C PHE A 24 10.60 -2.02 2.45
N PRO A 25 11.20 -1.22 3.35
CA PRO A 25 10.52 -0.07 3.98
C PRO A 25 9.90 0.90 2.98
N LEU A 26 10.57 1.13 1.84
CA LEU A 26 10.11 2.04 0.80
C LEU A 26 8.87 1.53 0.04
N ALA A 27 8.71 0.21 -0.08
CA ALA A 27 7.59 -0.38 -0.81
C ALA A 27 6.24 -0.02 -0.17
N TYR A 28 6.23 0.21 1.15
CA TYR A 28 5.06 0.70 1.86
C TYR A 28 4.62 2.10 1.40
N HIS A 29 5.56 3.03 1.25
CA HIS A 29 5.29 4.39 0.77
C HIS A 29 4.84 4.41 -0.69
N ILE A 30 5.47 3.60 -1.54
CA ILE A 30 5.10 3.51 -2.96
C ILE A 30 3.65 3.04 -3.15
N ARG A 31 3.13 2.22 -2.22
CA ARG A 31 1.75 1.71 -2.29
C ARG A 31 0.72 2.67 -1.71
N THR A 32 1.07 3.43 -0.67
CA THR A 32 0.13 4.37 -0.05
C THR A 32 -0.04 5.67 -0.85
N VAL A 33 1.03 6.19 -1.46
CA VAL A 33 1.00 7.43 -2.26
C VAL A 33 -0.07 7.45 -3.37
N PRO A 34 -0.16 6.46 -4.28
CA PRO A 34 -1.15 6.50 -5.36
C PRO A 34 -2.58 6.49 -4.83
N LEU A 35 -2.83 5.73 -3.75
CA LEU A 35 -4.11 5.69 -3.08
C LEU A 35 -4.47 7.05 -2.47
N ILE A 36 -3.52 7.72 -1.82
CA ILE A 36 -3.73 9.10 -1.33
C ILE A 36 -4.10 10.02 -2.50
N LEU A 37 -3.31 10.03 -3.58
CA LEU A 37 -3.58 10.87 -4.75
C LEU A 37 -4.96 10.59 -5.36
N GLU A 38 -5.35 9.32 -5.43
CA GLU A 38 -6.66 8.90 -5.91
C GLU A 38 -7.77 9.39 -4.98
N THR A 39 -7.62 9.28 -3.66
CA THR A 39 -8.58 9.81 -2.68
C THR A 39 -8.79 11.31 -2.85
N PHE A 40 -7.72 12.08 -3.02
CA PHE A 40 -7.81 13.52 -3.26
C PHE A 40 -8.46 13.86 -4.60
N LYS A 41 -8.10 13.13 -5.66
CA LYS A 41 -8.70 13.31 -7.00
C LYS A 41 -10.20 12.98 -6.98
N ASN A 42 -10.57 11.86 -6.38
CA ASN A 42 -11.96 11.44 -6.23
C ASN A 42 -12.74 12.40 -5.34
N ARG A 43 -12.11 13.00 -4.33
CA ARG A 43 -12.75 14.04 -3.52
C ARG A 43 -13.06 15.28 -4.34
N ASN A 44 -12.11 15.76 -5.14
CA ASN A 44 -12.31 16.95 -5.98
C ASN A 44 -13.39 16.77 -7.06
N ASN A 45 -13.67 15.54 -7.47
CA ASN A 45 -14.72 15.23 -8.46
C ASN A 45 -16.11 15.06 -7.84
N ASN A 46 -16.22 14.86 -6.52
CA ASN A 46 -17.47 14.61 -5.82
C ASN A 46 -17.86 15.82 -4.98
N ASN A 47 -18.99 16.46 -5.33
CA ASN A 47 -19.51 17.65 -4.64
C ASN A 47 -20.36 17.35 -3.40
N GLU A 48 -20.45 16.09 -3.00
CA GLU A 48 -21.23 15.70 -1.82
C GLU A 48 -20.51 16.09 -0.52
N ASP A 49 -21.25 16.57 0.48
CA ASP A 49 -20.67 16.75 1.80
C ASP A 49 -20.40 15.39 2.44
N ARG A 50 -19.16 15.19 2.87
CA ARG A 50 -18.71 13.97 3.53
C ARG A 50 -18.15 14.31 4.89
N ASP A 51 -18.57 13.53 5.89
CA ASP A 51 -18.05 13.68 7.24
C ASP A 51 -16.55 13.37 7.32
N LEU A 52 -15.88 13.98 8.29
CA LEU A 52 -14.46 13.75 8.57
C LEU A 52 -14.21 12.31 9.04
N PHE A 53 -15.18 11.70 9.71
CA PHE A 53 -15.09 10.34 10.27
C PHE A 53 -15.80 9.29 9.42
N GLN A 54 -15.86 9.50 8.10
CA GLN A 54 -16.48 8.54 7.19
C GLN A 54 -15.86 7.15 7.27
N ALA A 55 -16.72 6.13 7.24
CA ALA A 55 -16.28 4.75 7.11
C ALA A 55 -15.48 4.60 5.81
N THR A 56 -14.26 4.11 5.94
CA THR A 56 -13.32 4.00 4.83
C THR A 56 -12.98 2.53 4.65
N GLU A 57 -13.25 2.00 3.47
CA GLU A 57 -12.84 0.64 3.09
C GLU A 57 -11.47 0.71 2.38
N SER A 58 -10.60 -0.26 2.66
CA SER A 58 -9.30 -0.39 2.01
C SER A 58 -9.09 -1.83 1.58
N THR A 59 -8.82 -2.03 0.31
CA THR A 59 -8.48 -3.35 -0.24
C THR A 59 -6.97 -3.54 -0.18
N TYR A 60 -6.54 -4.76 0.18
CA TYR A 60 -5.13 -5.12 0.22
C TYR A 60 -4.90 -6.41 -0.55
N SER A 61 -4.05 -6.34 -1.58
CA SER A 61 -3.60 -7.54 -2.29
C SER A 61 -2.52 -8.25 -1.48
N VAL A 62 -2.84 -9.47 -1.03
CA VAL A 62 -1.90 -10.39 -0.36
C VAL A 62 -0.95 -10.98 -1.41
N LEU A 63 0.35 -10.95 -1.11
CA LEU A 63 1.38 -11.59 -1.94
C LEU A 63 2.06 -12.72 -1.16
N PHE A 64 2.88 -13.50 -1.87
CA PHE A 64 3.60 -14.64 -1.29
C PHE A 64 4.48 -14.26 -0.09
N ASP A 65 5.03 -13.04 -0.07
CA ASP A 65 5.85 -12.52 1.03
C ASP A 65 5.06 -12.13 2.29
N ASP A 66 3.73 -12.03 2.19
CA ASP A 66 2.86 -11.82 3.33
C ASP A 66 2.49 -13.14 4.03
N LEU A 67 2.74 -14.29 3.38
CA LEU A 67 2.35 -15.62 3.86
C LEU A 67 3.41 -16.22 4.79
N ASP A 68 2.96 -16.96 5.79
CA ASP A 68 3.78 -17.75 6.69
C ASP A 68 3.98 -19.19 6.18
N THR A 69 4.67 -20.00 6.98
CA THR A 69 4.92 -21.43 6.70
C THR A 69 3.64 -22.26 6.58
N ASN A 70 2.54 -21.80 7.17
CA ASN A 70 1.22 -22.44 7.09
C ASN A 70 0.45 -22.01 5.84
N ARG A 71 1.05 -21.15 5.00
CA ARG A 71 0.42 -20.52 3.83
C ARG A 71 -0.75 -19.61 4.20
N HIS A 72 -0.80 -19.15 5.44
CA HIS A 72 -1.73 -18.12 5.89
C HIS A 72 -1.01 -16.79 6.02
N MET A 73 -1.75 -15.69 6.02
CA MET A 73 -1.12 -14.39 6.23
C MET A 73 -0.47 -14.36 7.61
N ASN A 74 0.80 -13.96 7.68
CA ASN A 74 1.51 -13.86 8.95
C ASN A 74 0.82 -12.84 9.86
N ASN A 75 0.72 -13.14 11.16
CA ASN A 75 0.11 -12.27 12.16
C ASN A 75 0.71 -10.86 12.17
N SER A 76 2.03 -10.74 11.93
CA SER A 76 2.69 -9.43 11.86
C SER A 76 2.34 -8.64 10.58
N SER A 77 1.94 -9.31 9.49
CA SER A 77 1.53 -8.67 8.24
C SER A 77 0.20 -7.93 8.39
N TYR A 78 -0.70 -8.38 9.28
CA TYR A 78 -1.96 -7.68 9.55
C TYR A 78 -1.74 -6.25 10.06
N ASN A 79 -0.70 -5.99 10.85
CA ASN A 79 -0.39 -4.63 11.30
C ASN A 79 -0.04 -3.71 10.12
N LYS A 80 0.66 -4.22 9.11
CA LYS A 80 0.97 -3.47 7.88
C LYS A 80 -0.29 -3.13 7.10
N VAL A 81 -1.25 -4.07 7.03
CA VAL A 81 -2.56 -3.85 6.40
C VAL A 81 -3.38 -2.82 7.16
N LEU A 82 -3.37 -2.88 8.49
CA LEU A 82 -4.05 -1.89 9.34
C LEU A 82 -3.42 -0.50 9.20
N ASP A 83 -2.10 -0.39 9.13
CA ASP A 83 -1.44 0.90 8.92
C ASP A 83 -1.77 1.48 7.54
N HIS A 84 -1.88 0.62 6.52
CA HIS A 84 -2.33 1.03 5.19
C HIS A 84 -3.77 1.59 5.24
N ALA A 85 -4.67 0.90 5.94
CA ALA A 85 -6.06 1.34 6.12
C ALA A 85 -6.15 2.66 6.92
N ARG A 86 -5.35 2.81 7.98
CA ARG A 86 -5.23 4.06 8.73
C ARG A 86 -4.75 5.20 7.85
N GLY A 87 -3.74 4.96 7.01
CA GLY A 87 -3.26 5.93 6.03
C GLY A 87 -4.35 6.38 5.07
N HIS A 88 -5.15 5.44 4.55
CA HIS A 88 -6.29 5.76 3.68
C HIS A 88 -7.33 6.62 4.41
N PHE A 89 -7.70 6.24 5.63
CA PHE A 89 -8.64 6.98 6.46
C PHE A 89 -8.16 8.42 6.69
N PHE A 90 -6.91 8.60 7.13
CA PHE A 90 -6.35 9.95 7.36
C PHE A 90 -6.30 10.79 6.08
N ALA A 91 -5.94 10.18 4.95
CA ALA A 91 -5.94 10.88 3.66
C ALA A 91 -7.35 11.33 3.26
N ALA A 92 -8.35 10.48 3.47
CA ALA A 92 -9.75 10.79 3.19
C ALA A 92 -10.30 11.89 4.10
N SER A 93 -10.06 11.81 5.41
CA SER A 93 -10.44 12.85 6.37
C SER A 93 -9.78 14.18 6.05
N PHE A 94 -8.49 14.16 5.72
CA PHE A 94 -7.75 15.38 5.37
C PHE A 94 -8.22 15.98 4.05
N ALA A 95 -8.51 15.16 3.03
CA ALA A 95 -9.09 15.63 1.77
C ALA A 95 -10.47 16.29 1.99
N ASN A 96 -11.32 15.72 2.85
CA ASN A 96 -12.60 16.31 3.22
C ASN A 96 -12.43 17.64 3.95
N TYR A 97 -11.53 17.71 4.94
CA TYR A 97 -11.21 18.95 5.66
C TYR A 97 -10.77 20.08 4.70
N MET A 98 -9.82 19.78 3.82
CA MET A 98 -9.31 20.75 2.84
C MET A 98 -10.39 21.22 1.87
N TRP A 99 -11.29 20.33 1.45
CA TRP A 99 -12.42 20.68 0.59
C TRP A 99 -13.40 21.62 1.28
N ASN A 100 -13.78 21.31 2.52
CA ASN A 100 -14.73 22.12 3.29
C ASN A 100 -14.18 23.53 3.54
N HIS A 101 -12.88 23.66 3.79
CA HIS A 101 -12.21 24.96 3.91
C HIS A 101 -12.06 25.73 2.60
N LYS A 102 -12.12 25.06 1.43
CA LYS A 102 -12.08 25.72 0.12
C LYS A 102 -13.44 26.31 -0.28
N LEU A 103 -14.54 25.75 0.26
CA LEU A 103 -15.91 26.19 -0.02
C LEU A 103 -16.41 27.28 0.94
N SER A 104 -15.76 27.45 2.11
CA SER A 104 -16.01 28.54 3.07
C SER A 104 -15.35 29.84 2.65
#